data_AF-A0AAD9PYR8-F1
#
_entry.id   AF-A0AAD9PYR8-F1
#
_cell.length_a   1.000
_cell.length_b   1.000
_cell.length_c   1.000
_cell.angle_alpha   90.00
_cell.angle_beta   90.00
_cell.angle_gamma   90.00
#
_symmetry.space_group_name_H-M   'P 1'
#
loop_
_entity.id
_entity.type
_entity.pdbx_description
1 polymer ?
#
loop_
_entity_poly.entity_id
_entity_poly.type
_entity_poly.pdbx_seq_one_letter_code
_entity_poly.pdbx_strand_id
1 'polypeptide(L)'
;MSVTMDMCVADASKLSRKAETFSHHTYVSSEKQLMVLDIQGVEYTFCDPEIATSEVVDNADNSIFFCCGNLSSEAIEKFKEETTGSVIYLD
;
A
#
# COMPACT_ATOMS: atom_id res chain seq x y z
N MET A 1 6.62 12.63 4.48
CA MET A 1 6.90 11.25 4.94
C MET A 1 7.35 10.44 3.73
N SER A 2 8.61 10.01 3.66
CA SER A 2 9.12 9.14 2.57
C SER A 2 8.50 7.76 2.76
N VAL A 3 7.95 7.11 1.71
CA VAL A 3 7.43 5.73 1.83
C VAL A 3 8.60 4.76 1.77
N THR A 4 9.53 4.89 2.71
CA THR A 4 10.71 4.04 2.78
C THR A 4 10.32 2.78 3.54
N MET A 5 10.07 1.69 2.81
CA MET A 5 9.89 0.35 3.38
C MET A 5 11.23 -0.10 3.99
N ASP A 6 11.40 0.05 5.30
CA ASP A 6 12.61 -0.39 6.00
C ASP A 6 12.48 -1.86 6.42
N MET A 7 13.03 -2.76 5.60
CA MET A 7 13.00 -4.20 5.86
C MET A 7 14.31 -4.67 6.46
N CYS A 8 14.27 -5.22 7.68
CA CYS A 8 15.42 -5.84 8.34
C CYS A 8 15.74 -7.24 7.76
N VAL A 9 16.13 -7.34 6.48
CA VAL A 9 16.41 -8.62 5.80
C VAL A 9 17.67 -8.54 4.92
N ALA A 10 18.47 -9.62 4.88
CA ALA A 10 19.72 -9.69 4.11
C ALA A 10 19.54 -9.53 2.59
N ASP A 11 18.34 -9.81 2.07
CA ASP A 11 17.96 -9.64 0.66
C ASP A 11 16.75 -8.66 0.55
N ALA A 12 16.84 -7.54 1.28
CA ALA A 12 15.80 -6.52 1.39
C ALA A 12 15.26 -6.05 0.03
N SER A 13 16.07 -6.09 -1.04
CA SER A 13 15.66 -5.63 -2.38
C SER A 13 14.53 -6.46 -2.99
N LYS A 14 14.57 -7.79 -2.90
CA LYS A 14 13.55 -8.66 -3.50
C LYS A 14 12.26 -8.65 -2.69
N LEU A 15 12.39 -8.60 -1.37
CA LEU A 15 11.25 -8.57 -0.46
C LEU A 15 10.54 -7.21 -0.48
N SER A 16 11.29 -6.11 -0.54
CA SER A 16 10.74 -4.75 -0.74
C SER A 16 9.93 -4.68 -2.04
N ARG A 17 10.47 -5.20 -3.15
CA ARG A 17 9.74 -5.24 -4.42
C ARG A 17 8.46 -6.09 -4.34
N LYS A 18 8.45 -7.18 -3.58
CA LYS A 18 7.23 -7.96 -3.33
C LYS A 18 6.22 -7.16 -2.51
N ALA A 19 6.65 -6.42 -1.50
CA ALA A 19 5.80 -5.56 -0.68
C ALA A 19 5.18 -4.43 -1.53
N GLU A 20 5.98 -3.71 -2.33
CA GLU A 20 5.51 -2.70 -3.28
C GLU A 20 4.51 -3.28 -4.30
N THR A 21 4.83 -4.45 -4.86
CA THR A 21 3.95 -5.14 -5.81
C THR A 21 2.64 -5.56 -5.13
N PHE A 22 2.69 -5.96 -3.86
CA PHE A 22 1.50 -6.31 -3.08
C PHE A 22 0.62 -5.08 -2.82
N SER A 23 1.20 -3.96 -2.39
CA SER A 23 0.46 -2.69 -2.25
C SER A 23 -0.23 -2.30 -3.56
N HIS A 24 0.51 -2.31 -4.69
CA HIS A 24 -0.08 -2.02 -5.99
C HIS A 24 -1.17 -3.03 -6.39
N HIS A 25 -0.95 -4.33 -6.14
CA HIS A 25 -1.91 -5.38 -6.45
C HIS A 25 -3.22 -5.17 -5.68
N THR A 26 -3.18 -4.86 -4.38
CA THR A 26 -4.39 -4.59 -3.58
C THR A 26 -5.18 -3.40 -4.11
N TYR A 27 -4.49 -2.35 -4.57
CA TYR A 27 -5.11 -1.21 -5.21
C TYR A 27 -5.79 -1.55 -6.54
N VAL A 28 -5.14 -2.34 -7.40
CA VAL A 28 -5.73 -2.71 -8.69
C VAL A 28 -6.86 -3.73 -8.52
N SER A 29 -6.69 -4.73 -7.65
CA SER A 29 -7.67 -5.80 -7.45
C SER A 29 -8.95 -5.33 -6.76
N SER A 30 -8.87 -4.24 -5.99
CA SER A 30 -10.02 -3.57 -5.36
C SER A 30 -10.67 -2.51 -6.26
N GLU A 31 -10.39 -2.50 -7.57
CA GLU A 31 -10.88 -1.45 -8.48
C GLU A 31 -10.52 -0.02 -8.02
N LYS A 32 -9.32 0.12 -7.44
CA LYS A 32 -8.78 1.38 -6.90
C LYS A 32 -9.46 1.88 -5.63
N GLN A 33 -10.24 1.03 -4.95
CA GLN A 33 -10.95 1.41 -3.74
C GLN A 33 -10.13 1.29 -2.46
N LEU A 34 -9.13 0.40 -2.45
CA LEU A 34 -8.35 0.06 -1.25
C LEU A 34 -6.89 -0.22 -1.58
N MET A 35 -5.96 0.31 -0.80
CA MET A 35 -4.54 0.01 -0.89
C MET A 35 -4.02 -0.39 0.49
N VAL A 36 -3.31 -1.51 0.57
CA VAL A 36 -2.57 -1.89 1.78
C VAL A 36 -1.20 -1.22 1.75
N LEU A 37 -0.91 -0.46 2.80
CA LEU A 37 0.27 0.36 2.99
C LEU A 37 0.94 0.02 4.32
N ASP A 38 2.05 0.70 4.60
CA ASP A 38 2.83 0.54 5.82
C ASP A 38 3.13 -0.93 6.12
N ILE A 39 3.69 -1.64 5.13
CA ILE A 39 4.00 -3.06 5.26
C ILE A 39 5.25 -3.21 6.12
N GLN A 40 5.06 -3.53 7.39
CA GLN A 40 6.11 -3.75 8.38
C GLN A 40 6.18 -5.22 8.77
N GLY A 41 7.33 -5.72 9.23
CA GLY A 41 7.42 -7.07 9.78
C GLY A 41 8.77 -7.75 9.61
N VAL A 42 8.77 -9.07 9.81
CA VAL A 42 9.97 -9.93 9.72
C VAL A 42 9.72 -11.03 8.70
N GLU A 43 10.57 -11.07 7.67
CA GLU A 43 10.46 -11.99 6.53
C GLU A 43 9.06 -11.94 5.89
N TYR A 44 8.28 -13.01 6.01
CA TYR A 44 6.93 -13.14 5.43
C TYR A 44 5.82 -12.93 6.46
N THR A 45 6.17 -12.52 7.67
CA THR A 45 5.20 -12.19 8.73
C THR A 45 5.09 -10.68 8.83
N PHE A 46 3.94 -10.15 8.43
CA PHE A 46 3.65 -8.72 8.49
C PHE A 46 2.88 -8.36 9.76
N CYS A 47 3.18 -7.19 10.30
CA CYS A 47 2.55 -6.60 11.48
C CYS A 47 2.07 -5.19 11.14
N ASP A 48 1.02 -4.74 11.82
CA ASP A 48 0.47 -3.38 11.77
C ASP A 48 0.30 -2.77 10.36
N PRO A 49 -0.38 -3.47 9.41
CA PRO A 49 -0.62 -2.89 8.09
C PRO A 49 -1.57 -1.69 8.17
N GLU A 50 -1.26 -0.64 7.40
CA GLU A 50 -2.19 0.46 7.17
C GLU A 50 -3.10 0.14 5.98
N ILE A 51 -4.38 0.46 6.06
CA ILE A 51 -5.34 0.28 4.95
C ILE A 51 -5.83 1.66 4.54
N ALA A 52 -5.47 2.10 3.35
CA ALA A 52 -5.99 3.34 2.77
C ALA A 52 -7.16 3.02 1.83
N THR A 53 -8.30 3.69 2.00
CA THR A 53 -9.41 3.60 1.05
C THR A 53 -9.69 4.93 0.36
N SER A 54 -10.30 4.86 -0.83
CA SER A 54 -10.69 6.04 -1.61
C SER A 54 -11.97 6.71 -1.11
N GLU A 55 -12.85 5.95 -0.48
CA GLU A 55 -14.09 6.44 0.13
C GLU A 55 -14.05 6.27 1.64
N VAL A 56 -14.68 7.20 2.35
CA VAL A 56 -14.76 7.21 3.82
C VAL A 56 -15.88 6.32 4.34
N VAL A 57 -16.95 6.17 3.55
CA VAL A 57 -18.18 5.51 3.98
C VAL A 57 -18.62 4.56 2.88
N ASP A 58 -19.01 3.34 3.26
CA ASP A 58 -19.65 2.40 2.35
C ASP A 58 -21.09 2.85 2.07
N ASN A 59 -21.40 3.10 0.80
CA ASN A 59 -22.75 3.49 0.38
C ASN A 59 -23.80 2.39 0.59
N ALA A 60 -23.39 1.13 0.74
CA ALA A 60 -24.30 0.01 0.93
C ALA A 60 -24.89 -0.06 2.36
N ASP A 61 -24.10 0.25 3.38
CA ASP A 61 -24.51 0.09 4.78
C ASP A 61 -24.14 1.28 5.71
N ASN A 62 -23.56 2.35 5.17
CA ASN A 62 -23.02 3.50 5.90
C ASN A 62 -21.91 3.16 6.92
N SER A 63 -21.24 2.01 6.78
CA SER A 63 -20.06 1.70 7.57
C SER A 63 -18.90 2.61 7.19
N ILE A 64 -18.03 2.92 8.15
CA ILE A 64 -16.83 3.73 7.91
C ILE A 64 -15.72 2.77 7.51
N PHE A 65 -15.07 3.01 6.37
CA PHE A 65 -13.94 2.22 5.92
C PHE A 65 -12.70 2.46 6.82
N PHE A 66 -11.72 1.56 6.76
CA PHE A 66 -10.52 1.66 7.60
C PHE A 66 -9.64 2.85 7.18
N CYS A 67 -9.12 3.59 8.18
CA CYS A 67 -8.18 4.72 8.06
C CYS A 67 -8.51 5.76 6.96
N CYS A 68 -9.79 6.04 6.72
CA CYS A 68 -10.20 7.04 5.72
C CYS A 68 -10.08 8.46 6.27
N GLY A 69 -9.09 9.18 5.79
CA GLY A 69 -8.91 10.59 6.07
C GLY A 69 -8.03 11.22 5.00
N ASN A 70 -7.71 12.50 5.11
CA ASN A 70 -6.84 13.18 4.13
C ASN A 70 -5.47 12.46 3.94
N LEU A 71 -4.99 11.75 4.96
CA LEU A 71 -3.78 10.94 4.85
C LEU A 71 -3.90 9.75 3.89
N SER A 72 -5.08 9.13 3.73
CA SER A 72 -5.25 7.96 2.84
C SER A 72 -5.15 8.37 1.37
N SER A 73 -5.75 9.49 1.00
CA SER A 73 -5.66 10.05 -0.36
C SER A 73 -4.24 10.51 -0.69
N GLU A 74 -3.58 11.23 0.23
CA GLU A 74 -2.20 11.69 0.05
C GLU A 74 -1.22 10.51 -0.06
N ALA A 75 -1.42 9.44 0.72
CA ALA A 75 -0.60 8.25 0.66
C ALA A 75 -0.76 7.50 -0.68
N ILE A 76 -1.99 7.39 -1.20
CA ILE A 76 -2.25 6.78 -2.52
C ILE A 76 -1.63 7.62 -3.64
N GLU A 77 -1.74 8.95 -3.60
CA GLU A 77 -1.14 9.84 -4.59
C GLU A 77 0.39 9.72 -4.56
N LYS A 78 0.97 9.76 -3.38
CA LYS A 78 2.41 9.62 -3.20
C LYS A 78 2.95 8.26 -3.67
N PHE A 79 2.24 7.18 -3.37
CA PHE A 79 2.59 5.85 -3.89
C PHE A 79 2.62 5.84 -5.42
N LYS A 80 1.67 6.50 -6.09
CA LYS A 80 1.67 6.57 -7.57
C LYS A 80 2.89 7.28 -8.12
N GLU A 81 3.32 8.38 -7.50
CA GLU A 81 4.51 9.14 -7.90
C GLU A 81 5.80 8.33 -7.71
N GLU A 82 5.94 7.65 -6.57
CA GLU A 82 7.16 6.90 -6.25
C GLU A 82 7.24 5.58 -7.05
N THR A 83 6.10 4.94 -7.34
CA THR A 83 6.04 3.69 -8.12
C THR A 83 6.22 3.93 -9.63
N THR A 84 5.90 5.13 -10.15
CA THR A 84 6.17 5.44 -11.57
C THR A 84 7.67 5.66 -11.87
N GLY A 85 8.48 6.01 -10.87
CA GLY A 85 9.95 6.05 -11.00
C GLY A 85 10.60 4.66 -11.05
N SER A 86 9.93 3.66 -10.48
CA SER A 86 10.32 2.26 -10.51
C SER A 86 9.59 1.54 -11.64
N VAL A 87 10.04 1.71 -12.89
CA VAL A 87 9.54 0.92 -14.03
C VAL A 87 9.82 -0.56 -13.76
N ILE A 88 8.86 -1.26 -13.17
CA ILE A 88 8.85 -2.72 -13.11
C ILE A 88 8.36 -3.19 -14.47
N TYR A 89 9.30 -3.48 -15.38
CA TYR A 89 9.02 -4.35 -16.52
C TYR A 89 8.54 -5.69 -15.97
N LEU A 90 7.24 -5.94 -16.09
CA LEU A 90 6.69 -7.29 -16.00
C LEU A 90 6.76 -7.84 -17.43
N ASP A 91 7.75 -8.69 -17.70
CA ASP A 91 7.68 -9.63 -18.83
C ASP A 91 6.49 -10.58 -18.64
#